data_AF-A0A3M6TFF6-F1
#
_entry.id   AF-A0A3M6TFF6-F1
#
_cell.length_a   1.000
_cell.length_b   1.000
_cell.length_c   1.000
_cell.angle_alpha   90.00
_cell.angle_beta   90.00
_cell.angle_gamma   90.00
#
_symmetry.space_group_name_H-M   'P 1'
#
loop_
_entity.id
_entity.type
_entity.pdbx_description
1 polymer ?
#
loop_
_entity_poly.entity_id
_entity_poly.type
_entity_poly.pdbx_seq_one_letter_code
_entity_poly.pdbx_strand_id
1 'polypeptide(L)'
;MEGRRARTRSSSSASSLFFPAPKVPPQKGNFVMTFFSCPVGNVEQASSSTHSARPRATTIAENTYKMKPEKRFSAEEVRSIIVQHLQSLESQTYEAKRCRELAKGMSNSIMSDLKQLGYARFKFVCSVTIGQVKGQDVRIASRSIWDTDCDTFVSESYHNDSVFAVCVVFGVYQE
;
A
#
# COMPACT_ATOMS: atom_id res chain seq x y z
N MET A 1 -8.90 18.82 -63.49
CA MET A 1 -10.33 18.51 -63.32
C MET A 1 -10.45 17.12 -62.74
N GLU A 2 -10.96 17.07 -61.51
CA GLU A 2 -11.61 15.99 -60.76
C GLU A 2 -11.43 14.52 -61.19
N GLY A 3 -10.89 13.72 -60.26
CA GLY A 3 -10.99 12.26 -60.27
C GLY A 3 -11.25 11.74 -58.86
N ARG A 4 -12.53 11.62 -58.49
CA ARG A 4 -12.98 10.99 -57.23
C ARG A 4 -12.57 9.51 -57.22
N ARG A 5 -11.94 9.05 -56.13
CA ARG A 5 -11.95 7.63 -55.76
C ARG A 5 -12.17 7.49 -54.25
N ALA A 6 -13.33 6.90 -53.93
CA ALA A 6 -13.76 6.53 -52.61
C ALA A 6 -12.76 5.55 -51.96
N ARG A 7 -12.40 5.79 -50.70
CA ARG A 7 -11.68 4.79 -49.89
C ARG A 7 -12.71 3.87 -49.24
N THR A 8 -12.92 2.72 -49.85
CA THR A 8 -13.59 1.58 -49.22
C THR A 8 -12.68 1.01 -48.14
N ARG A 9 -13.25 0.75 -46.95
CA ARG A 9 -12.60 0.00 -45.87
C ARG A 9 -12.47 -1.46 -46.30
N SER A 10 -11.25 -1.98 -46.37
CA SER A 10 -10.99 -3.42 -46.45
C SER A 10 -10.46 -3.92 -45.11
N SER A 11 -11.26 -4.78 -44.49
CA SER A 11 -10.95 -5.63 -43.36
C SER A 11 -10.12 -6.84 -43.79
N SER A 12 -9.00 -7.09 -43.12
CA SER A 12 -8.24 -8.35 -43.16
C SER A 12 -7.02 -8.20 -42.25
N SER A 13 -6.58 -9.12 -41.41
CA SER A 13 -7.06 -10.41 -40.92
C SER A 13 -6.23 -10.66 -39.66
N ALA A 14 -6.86 -11.13 -38.57
CA ALA A 14 -6.17 -11.48 -37.35
C ALA A 14 -5.30 -12.72 -37.58
N SER A 15 -3.97 -12.58 -37.53
CA SER A 15 -3.06 -13.72 -37.45
C SER A 15 -2.82 -14.08 -35.99
N SER A 16 -3.35 -15.23 -35.62
CA SER A 16 -3.15 -15.94 -34.36
C SER A 16 -1.70 -16.39 -34.21
N LEU A 17 -0.98 -15.84 -33.25
CA LEU A 17 0.16 -16.51 -32.62
C LEU A 17 -0.24 -16.89 -31.20
N PHE A 18 -0.81 -18.10 -31.12
CA PHE A 18 -1.24 -18.76 -29.90
C PHE A 18 -0.01 -19.45 -29.29
N PHE A 19 0.59 -18.84 -28.27
CA PHE A 19 1.58 -19.52 -27.44
C PHE A 19 0.83 -20.19 -26.27
N PRO A 20 0.89 -21.53 -26.12
CA PRO A 20 0.30 -22.19 -24.96
C PRO A 20 1.07 -21.79 -23.69
N ALA A 21 0.34 -21.25 -22.71
CA ALA A 21 0.90 -20.91 -21.40
C ALA A 21 1.41 -22.19 -20.69
N PRO A 22 2.59 -22.16 -20.06
CA PRO A 22 3.08 -23.29 -19.26
C PRO A 22 2.15 -23.56 -18.08
N LYS A 23 1.75 -24.83 -17.92
CA LYS A 23 0.90 -25.29 -16.81
C LYS A 23 1.69 -25.22 -15.51
N VAL A 24 1.41 -24.20 -14.68
CA VAL A 24 1.92 -24.12 -13.31
C VAL A 24 1.15 -25.14 -12.47
N PRO A 25 1.82 -26.07 -11.76
CA PRO A 25 1.13 -27.00 -10.87
C PRO A 25 0.44 -26.24 -9.72
N PRO A 26 -0.72 -26.70 -9.23
CA PRO A 26 -1.43 -26.03 -8.16
C PRO A 26 -0.58 -26.04 -6.89
N GLN A 27 -0.04 -24.88 -6.54
CA GLN A 27 0.62 -24.65 -5.27
C GLN A 27 -0.45 -24.78 -4.18
N LYS A 28 -0.38 -25.83 -3.36
CA LYS A 28 -1.13 -25.95 -2.10
C LYS A 28 -0.54 -24.96 -1.09
N GLY A 29 -0.75 -23.67 -1.34
CA GLY A 29 -0.46 -22.60 -0.40
C GLY A 29 -1.77 -22.17 0.24
N ASN A 30 -1.83 -22.17 1.57
CA ASN A 30 -2.92 -21.53 2.31
C ASN A 30 -2.84 -20.01 2.08
N PHE A 31 -3.43 -19.54 0.99
CA PHE A 31 -3.65 -18.13 0.76
C PHE A 31 -4.82 -17.69 1.66
N VAL A 32 -4.48 -17.20 2.85
CA VAL A 32 -5.46 -16.52 3.69
C VAL A 32 -5.66 -15.13 3.09
N MET A 33 -6.70 -14.98 2.28
CA MET A 33 -7.20 -13.68 1.85
C MET A 33 -7.87 -13.02 3.06
N THR A 34 -7.11 -12.26 3.85
CA THR A 34 -7.70 -11.43 4.90
C THR A 34 -8.47 -10.29 4.25
N PHE A 35 -9.78 -10.46 4.13
CA PHE A 35 -10.71 -9.35 3.94
C PHE A 35 -10.66 -8.48 5.20
N PHE A 36 -10.12 -7.27 5.09
CA PHE A 36 -10.36 -6.24 6.09
C PHE A 36 -11.82 -5.79 5.96
N SER A 37 -12.71 -6.48 6.66
CA SER A 37 -14.03 -5.95 6.96
C SER A 37 -13.84 -4.97 8.11
N CYS A 38 -13.89 -3.67 7.80
CA CYS A 38 -14.06 -2.66 8.85
C CYS A 38 -15.51 -2.80 9.37
N PRO A 39 -15.73 -3.16 10.65
CA PRO A 39 -17.08 -3.16 11.19
C PRO A 39 -17.56 -1.72 11.34
N VAL A 40 -18.53 -1.34 10.51
CA VAL A 40 -19.35 -0.15 10.73
C VAL A 40 -20.50 -0.57 11.64
N GLY A 41 -20.61 0.10 12.80
CA GLY A 41 -21.87 0.24 13.54
C GLY A 41 -22.03 -0.65 14.76
N ASN A 42 -22.11 0.00 15.93
CA ASN A 42 -22.52 -0.54 17.22
C ASN A 42 -23.88 -1.24 17.16
N VAL A 43 -24.00 -2.37 17.87
CA VAL A 43 -25.28 -2.86 18.41
C VAL A 43 -25.13 -2.86 19.93
N GLU A 44 -25.85 -1.94 20.58
CA GLU A 44 -25.94 -1.81 22.03
C GLU A 44 -27.35 -2.26 22.46
N GLN A 45 -27.45 -3.12 23.48
CA GLN A 45 -28.72 -3.51 24.08
C GLN A 45 -28.91 -2.72 25.38
N ALA A 46 -30.03 -1.99 25.43
CA ALA A 46 -30.32 -0.87 26.33
C ALA A 46 -30.39 -1.21 27.83
N SER A 47 -30.14 -0.21 28.69
CA SER A 47 -31.13 0.22 29.71
C SER A 47 -30.77 1.51 30.46
N SER A 48 -31.83 2.25 30.76
CA SER A 48 -32.00 3.32 31.76
C SER A 48 -31.61 4.76 31.37
N SER A 49 -32.60 5.61 31.59
CA SER A 49 -32.81 6.98 31.15
C SER A 49 -32.04 8.03 31.96
N THR A 50 -31.44 9.00 31.27
CA THR A 50 -31.39 10.42 31.71
C THR A 50 -30.97 11.30 30.52
N HIS A 51 -31.55 12.51 30.44
CA HIS A 51 -31.54 13.43 29.30
C HIS A 51 -30.19 13.55 28.56
N SER A 52 -30.14 13.11 27.30
CA SER A 52 -28.95 13.25 26.46
C SER A 52 -29.22 14.16 25.27
N ALA A 53 -28.36 15.16 25.11
CA ALA A 53 -28.36 16.11 24.02
C ALA A 53 -28.35 15.37 22.67
N ARG A 54 -29.17 15.86 21.73
CA ARG A 54 -29.26 15.36 20.36
C ARG A 54 -27.85 15.29 19.76
N PRO A 55 -27.33 14.13 19.32
CA PRO A 55 -26.04 14.09 18.64
C PRO A 55 -26.17 14.97 17.39
N ARG A 56 -25.34 16.02 17.34
CA ARG A 56 -25.26 16.94 16.21
C ARG A 56 -24.96 16.08 14.98
N ALA A 57 -25.87 16.05 14.02
CA ALA A 57 -25.68 15.34 12.77
C ALA A 57 -24.30 15.72 12.22
N THR A 58 -23.41 14.74 12.09
CA THR A 58 -22.15 14.91 11.38
C THR A 58 -22.53 15.25 9.96
N THR A 59 -22.44 16.54 9.61
CA THR A 59 -22.62 16.99 8.24
C THR A 59 -21.64 16.16 7.40
N ILE A 60 -22.17 15.26 6.57
CA ILE A 60 -21.37 14.53 5.60
C ILE A 60 -20.94 15.58 4.60
N ALA A 61 -19.77 16.18 4.86
CA ALA A 61 -19.16 17.13 3.95
C ALA A 61 -18.83 16.38 2.66
N GLU A 62 -19.35 16.89 1.55
CA GLU A 62 -19.05 16.39 0.23
C GLU A 62 -17.54 16.46 -0.05
N ASN A 63 -17.02 15.52 -0.85
CA ASN A 63 -15.62 15.53 -1.23
C ASN A 63 -15.35 16.82 -2.01
N THR A 64 -14.62 17.76 -1.39
CA THR A 64 -14.24 19.00 -2.08
C THR A 64 -13.23 18.61 -3.15
N TYR A 65 -13.64 18.68 -4.42
CA TYR A 65 -12.79 18.36 -5.55
C TYR A 65 -11.51 19.20 -5.49
N LYS A 66 -10.34 18.57 -5.30
CA LYS A 66 -9.02 19.23 -5.38
C LYS A 66 -8.09 18.34 -6.18
N MET A 67 -7.51 18.91 -7.23
CA MET A 67 -6.60 18.21 -8.14
C MET A 67 -5.16 18.12 -7.65
N LYS A 68 -4.80 18.90 -6.62
CA LYS A 68 -3.41 19.04 -6.19
C LYS A 68 -3.30 18.99 -4.68
N PRO A 69 -2.27 18.32 -4.14
CA PRO A 69 -2.00 18.32 -2.72
C PRO A 69 -1.54 19.70 -2.25
N GLU A 70 -1.97 20.10 -1.06
CA GLU A 70 -1.51 21.34 -0.41
C GLU A 70 -0.07 21.17 0.10
N LYS A 71 0.21 20.01 0.72
CA LYS A 71 1.56 19.60 1.15
C LYS A 71 2.02 18.44 0.27
N ARG A 72 3.14 18.61 -0.42
CA ARG A 72 3.77 17.52 -1.20
C ARG A 72 4.39 16.49 -0.28
N PHE A 73 4.28 15.22 -0.67
CA PHE A 73 4.93 14.10 -0.02
C PHE A 73 6.46 14.29 -0.01
N SER A 74 7.05 14.43 1.17
CA SER A 74 8.50 14.52 1.34
C SER A 74 9.09 13.12 1.51
N ALA A 75 9.83 12.66 0.51
CA ALA A 75 10.51 11.37 0.57
C ALA A 75 11.56 11.32 1.68
N GLU A 76 12.20 12.44 2.01
CA GLU A 76 13.24 12.53 3.05
C GLU A 76 12.66 12.42 4.46
N GLU A 77 11.52 13.07 4.74
CA GLU A 77 10.82 12.96 6.03
C GLU A 77 10.40 11.50 6.27
N VAL A 78 9.79 10.88 5.27
CA VAL A 78 9.34 9.49 5.35
C VAL A 78 10.51 8.53 5.47
N ARG A 79 11.59 8.75 4.72
CA ARG A 79 12.82 7.96 4.82
C ARG A 79 13.38 7.97 6.23
N SER A 80 13.43 9.16 6.85
CA SER A 80 13.97 9.32 8.21
C SER A 80 13.19 8.49 9.24
N ILE A 81 11.85 8.51 9.16
CA ILE A 81 10.98 7.69 10.01
C ILE A 81 11.26 6.21 9.80
N ILE A 82 11.33 5.76 8.54
CA ILE A 82 11.58 4.35 8.24
C ILE A 82 12.93 3.91 8.81
N VAL A 83 13.99 4.70 8.62
CA VAL A 83 15.34 4.40 9.14
C VAL A 83 15.33 4.30 10.66
N GLN A 84 14.65 5.21 11.37
CA GLN A 84 14.53 5.14 12.83
C GLN A 84 13.90 3.83 13.30
N HIS A 85 12.83 3.38 12.64
CA HIS A 85 12.20 2.09 12.97
C HIS A 85 13.09 0.91 12.62
N LEU A 86 13.80 0.95 11.49
CA LEU A 86 14.72 -0.11 11.06
C LEU A 86 15.93 -0.25 11.99
N GLN A 87 16.45 0.84 12.56
CA GLN A 87 17.56 0.81 13.52
C GLN A 87 17.25 -0.03 14.76
N SER A 88 15.97 -0.16 15.16
CA SER A 88 15.57 -1.01 16.29
C SER A 88 15.92 -2.50 16.10
N LEU A 89 16.19 -2.93 14.86
CA LEU A 89 16.52 -4.31 14.51
C LEU A 89 18.00 -4.67 14.74
N GLU A 90 18.86 -3.71 15.07
CA GLU A 90 20.30 -3.94 15.31
C GLU A 90 20.56 -4.89 16.47
N SER A 91 19.74 -4.82 17.51
CA SER A 91 19.83 -5.68 18.68
C SER A 91 19.07 -7.01 18.55
N GLN A 92 18.43 -7.27 17.40
CA GLN A 92 17.52 -8.41 17.23
C GLN A 92 18.16 -9.56 16.45
N THR A 93 18.00 -10.79 16.94
CA THR A 93 18.34 -12.01 16.22
C THR A 93 17.13 -12.59 15.49
N TYR A 94 17.34 -13.36 14.42
CA TYR A 94 16.24 -13.93 13.66
C TYR A 94 15.48 -15.01 14.45
N GLU A 95 14.21 -14.77 14.72
CA GLU A 95 13.28 -15.75 15.25
C GLU A 95 11.94 -15.64 14.53
N ALA A 96 11.49 -16.71 13.86
CA ALA A 96 10.37 -16.63 12.93
C ALA A 96 9.05 -16.10 13.53
N LYS A 97 8.74 -16.45 14.79
CA LYS A 97 7.52 -15.96 15.48
C LYS A 97 7.64 -14.49 15.84
N ARG A 98 8.73 -14.13 16.50
CA ARG A 98 9.04 -12.76 16.92
C ARG A 98 9.15 -11.81 15.72
N CYS A 99 9.86 -12.19 14.66
CA CYS A 99 10.01 -11.38 13.45
C CYS A 99 8.66 -11.11 12.75
N ARG A 100 7.71 -12.05 12.81
CA ARG A 100 6.36 -11.83 12.27
C ARG A 100 5.62 -10.75 13.05
N GLU A 101 5.72 -10.78 14.38
CA GLU A 101 5.09 -9.78 15.25
C GLU A 101 5.77 -8.43 15.10
N LEU A 102 7.10 -8.41 15.06
CA LEU A 102 7.90 -7.20 14.81
C LEU A 102 7.54 -6.54 13.47
N ALA A 103 7.45 -7.31 12.38
CA ALA A 103 7.10 -6.75 11.07
C ALA A 103 5.73 -6.06 11.10
N LYS A 104 4.72 -6.69 11.74
CA LYS A 104 3.38 -6.11 11.91
C LYS A 104 3.39 -4.88 12.82
N GLY A 105 4.11 -4.95 13.93
CA GLY A 105 4.25 -3.85 14.87
C GLY A 105 4.90 -2.64 14.20
N MET A 106 6.03 -2.84 13.54
CA MET A 106 6.74 -1.81 12.80
C MET A 106 5.88 -1.20 11.68
N SER A 107 5.18 -2.02 10.88
CA SER A 107 4.31 -1.47 9.84
C SER A 107 3.22 -0.55 10.40
N ASN A 108 2.66 -0.91 11.56
CA ASN A 108 1.64 -0.10 12.23
C ASN A 108 2.22 1.17 12.85
N SER A 109 3.38 1.09 13.51
CA SER A 109 4.06 2.25 14.08
C SER A 109 4.48 3.24 13.00
N ILE A 110 5.10 2.76 11.91
CA ILE A 110 5.44 3.61 10.76
C ILE A 110 4.17 4.26 10.20
N MET A 111 3.09 3.51 10.02
CA MET A 111 1.83 4.08 9.51
C MET A 111 1.22 5.11 10.47
N SER A 112 1.38 4.95 11.78
CA SER A 112 0.96 5.92 12.79
C SER A 112 1.75 7.22 12.67
N ASP A 113 3.08 7.13 12.59
CA ASP A 113 3.96 8.30 12.49
C ASP A 113 3.73 9.06 11.18
N LEU A 114 3.50 8.35 10.07
CA LEU A 114 3.14 8.96 8.79
C LEU A 114 1.82 9.73 8.83
N LYS A 115 0.84 9.23 9.59
CA LYS A 115 -0.44 9.94 9.80
C LYS A 115 -0.26 11.22 10.62
N GLN A 116 0.73 11.26 11.51
CA GLN A 116 1.03 12.45 12.31
C GLN A 116 1.70 13.57 11.50
N LEU A 117 2.31 13.27 10.34
CA LEU A 117 2.92 14.28 9.46
C LEU A 117 1.91 15.24 8.79
N GLY A 118 0.60 14.99 8.95
CA GLY A 118 -0.46 15.91 8.54
C GLY A 118 -0.67 15.99 7.03
N TYR A 119 -0.32 14.94 6.28
CA TYR A 119 -0.60 14.87 4.84
C TYR A 119 -2.11 14.71 4.58
N ALA A 120 -2.77 15.82 4.27
CA ALA A 120 -4.18 15.82 3.93
C ALA A 120 -4.43 15.07 2.61
N ARG A 121 -5.45 14.21 2.59
CA ARG A 121 -5.88 13.44 1.41
C ARG A 121 -4.84 12.47 0.85
N PHE A 122 -3.89 12.00 1.65
CA PHE A 122 -3.00 10.92 1.26
C PHE A 122 -3.44 9.59 1.89
N LYS A 123 -3.41 8.54 1.07
CA LYS A 123 -3.46 7.15 1.53
C LYS A 123 -2.05 6.60 1.56
N PHE A 124 -1.69 6.02 2.71
CA PHE A 124 -0.40 5.37 2.89
C PHE A 124 -0.56 3.86 2.87
N VAL A 125 0.35 3.19 2.17
CA VAL A 125 0.50 1.74 2.21
C VAL A 125 1.92 1.43 2.65
N CYS A 126 2.07 0.76 3.80
CA CYS A 126 3.36 0.35 4.34
C CYS A 126 3.50 -1.17 4.24
N SER A 127 4.60 -1.63 3.66
CA SER A 127 4.98 -3.03 3.60
C SER A 127 6.34 -3.20 4.27
N VAL A 128 6.41 -4.09 5.27
CA VAL A 128 7.65 -4.43 5.98
C VAL A 128 7.92 -5.92 5.78
N THR A 129 9.08 -6.23 5.22
CA THR A 129 9.55 -7.60 5.01
C THR A 129 10.76 -7.83 5.91
N ILE A 130 10.71 -8.85 6.76
CA ILE A 130 11.83 -9.26 7.61
C ILE A 130 12.17 -10.71 7.29
N GLY A 131 13.45 -11.01 7.06
CA GLY A 131 13.92 -12.35 6.72
C GLY A 131 15.27 -12.69 7.34
N GLN A 132 15.63 -13.97 7.29
CA GLN A 132 16.90 -14.46 7.82
C GLN A 132 18.03 -14.24 6.82
N VAL A 133 19.24 -13.99 7.29
CA VAL A 133 20.45 -13.98 6.46
C VAL A 133 21.11 -15.36 6.54
N LYS A 134 21.16 -16.08 5.41
CA LYS A 134 21.73 -17.43 5.26
C LYS A 134 22.47 -17.63 3.93
N GLY A 135 22.95 -16.55 3.31
CA GLY A 135 23.58 -16.59 1.98
C GLY A 135 22.59 -16.71 0.81
N GLN A 136 21.34 -16.30 1.03
CA GLN A 136 20.28 -16.24 0.02
C GLN A 136 20.14 -14.83 -0.55
N ASP A 137 19.75 -14.72 -1.82
CA ASP A 137 19.44 -13.45 -2.48
C ASP A 137 17.93 -13.23 -2.57
N VAL A 138 17.48 -12.03 -2.24
CA VAL A 138 16.07 -11.63 -2.26
C VAL A 138 15.96 -10.28 -2.95
N ARG A 139 15.18 -10.24 -4.04
CA ARG A 139 14.85 -9.00 -4.75
C ARG A 139 13.39 -8.65 -4.56
N ILE A 140 13.13 -7.43 -4.11
CA ILE A 140 11.79 -6.87 -3.93
C ILE A 140 11.57 -5.85 -5.04
N ALA A 141 10.47 -6.03 -5.79
CA ALA A 141 10.05 -5.11 -6.83
C ALA A 141 8.54 -4.88 -6.74
N SER A 142 8.12 -3.64 -6.96
CA SER A 142 6.73 -3.23 -7.06
C SER A 142 6.46 -2.61 -8.42
N ARG A 143 5.25 -2.75 -8.93
CA ARG A 143 4.77 -2.08 -10.15
C ARG A 143 3.48 -1.36 -9.82
N SER A 144 3.42 -0.08 -10.19
CA SER A 144 2.28 0.80 -9.87
C SER A 144 1.87 1.59 -11.11
N ILE A 145 0.58 1.88 -11.21
CA ILE A 145 0.02 2.87 -12.14
C ILE A 145 -0.52 3.98 -11.24
N TRP A 146 0.02 5.18 -11.39
CA TRP A 146 -0.20 6.29 -10.46
C TRP A 146 0.14 7.63 -11.13
N ASP A 147 -0.22 8.74 -10.49
CA ASP A 147 0.11 10.08 -10.95
C ASP A 147 1.58 10.43 -10.62
N THR A 148 2.38 10.76 -11.63
CA THR A 148 3.80 11.10 -11.47
C THR A 148 4.04 12.37 -10.66
N ASP A 149 3.04 13.25 -10.56
CA ASP A 149 3.19 14.55 -9.91
C ASP A 149 2.82 14.51 -8.43
N CYS A 150 1.95 13.58 -8.03
CA CYS A 150 1.35 13.52 -6.70
C CYS A 150 1.72 12.26 -5.92
N ASP A 151 1.85 11.12 -6.60
CA ASP A 151 2.08 9.83 -5.98
C ASP A 151 3.58 9.51 -5.91
N THR A 152 4.02 8.92 -4.82
CA THR A 152 5.44 8.63 -4.61
C THR A 152 5.61 7.41 -3.69
N PHE A 153 6.80 6.80 -3.73
CA PHE A 153 7.19 5.77 -2.77
C PHE A 153 8.57 6.03 -2.19
N VAL A 154 8.81 5.44 -1.02
CA VAL A 154 10.11 5.38 -0.37
C VAL A 154 10.38 3.93 -0.02
N SER A 155 11.59 3.47 -0.32
CA SER A 155 12.06 2.14 0.06
C SER A 155 13.38 2.26 0.79
N GLU A 156 13.50 1.58 1.92
CA GLU A 156 14.72 1.50 2.70
C GLU A 156 14.99 0.07 3.15
N SER A 157 16.27 -0.28 3.21
CA SER A 157 16.73 -1.61 3.57
C SER A 157 17.71 -1.57 4.71
N TYR A 158 17.61 -2.55 5.60
CA TYR A 158 18.49 -2.74 6.74
C TYR A 158 19.03 -4.17 6.73
N HIS A 159 20.27 -4.34 7.16
CA HIS A 159 20.92 -5.65 7.26
C HIS A 159 21.74 -5.73 8.55
N ASN A 160 21.71 -6.91 9.16
CA ASN A 160 22.51 -7.33 10.30
C ASN A 160 23.01 -8.77 10.02
N ASP A 161 23.86 -9.32 10.89
CA ASP A 161 24.45 -10.65 10.73
C ASP A 161 23.40 -11.77 10.64
N SER A 162 22.28 -11.63 11.34
CA SER A 162 21.21 -12.65 11.40
C SER A 162 19.97 -12.33 10.55
N VAL A 163 19.66 -11.04 10.35
CA VAL A 163 18.36 -10.56 9.85
C VAL A 163 18.58 -9.52 8.75
N PHE A 164 17.75 -9.58 7.71
CA PHE A 164 17.55 -8.45 6.79
C PHE A 164 16.12 -7.94 6.92
N ALA A 165 15.94 -6.64 6.69
CA ALA A 165 14.63 -6.03 6.63
C ALA A 165 14.54 -5.04 5.47
N VAL A 166 13.40 -5.00 4.81
CA VAL A 166 13.09 -4.03 3.76
C VAL A 166 11.73 -3.44 4.06
N CYS A 167 11.66 -2.12 4.09
CA CYS A 167 10.43 -1.38 4.25
C CYS A 167 10.15 -0.57 2.98
N VAL A 168 8.92 -0.64 2.49
CA VAL A 168 8.44 0.15 1.37
C VAL A 168 7.15 0.85 1.77
N VAL A 169 7.13 2.17 1.63
CA VAL A 169 5.97 3.01 1.87
C VAL A 169 5.54 3.66 0.56
N PHE A 170 4.27 3.52 0.21
CA PHE A 170 3.64 4.21 -0.91
C PHE A 170 2.74 5.32 -0.34
N GLY A 171 2.92 6.54 -0.83
CA GLY A 171 2.01 7.66 -0.61
C GLY A 171 1.22 7.92 -1.88
N VAL A 172 -0.10 7.73 -1.83
CA VAL A 172 -1.01 7.92 -2.96
C VAL A 172 -2.01 9.02 -2.63
N TYR A 173 -2.10 10.03 -3.49
CA TYR A 173 -3.04 11.13 -3.37
C TYR A 173 -4.47 10.66 -3.66
N GLN A 174 -5.42 11.14 -2.86
CA GLN A 174 -6.83 10.85 -3.00
C GLN A 174 -7.59 12.11 -3.45
N GLU A 175 -7.96 12.15 -4.73
CA GLU A 175 -8.80 13.19 -5.37
C GLU A 175 -10.27 13.19 -4.90
#